data_AF-A0A969TYA8-F1
#
_entry.id   AF-A0A969TYA8-F1
#
_cell.length_a   1.000
_cell.length_b   1.000
_cell.length_c   1.000
_cell.angle_alpha   90.00
_cell.angle_beta   90.00
_cell.angle_gamma   90.00
#
_symmetry.space_group_name_H-M   'P 1'
#
loop_
_entity.id
_entity.type
_entity.pdbx_description
1 polymer ?
#
loop_
_entity_poly.entity_id
_entity_poly.type
_entity_poly.pdbx_seq_one_letter_code
_entity_poly.pdbx_strand_id
1 'polypeptide(L)'
;MQTDKAIVEQLPGAKARFLVEPNREIVHAQLWEQTWDIFFFAGHSGGVPSDSSFSEERGKIYINQDDRNNSLTVSELENALRQATQKGLQLAIFNSCDSLGLAWDLAQLNIPQTIAMREAVPDEVAQAF
;
A
#
# COMPACT_ATOMS: atom_id res chain seq x y z
N MET A 1 6.19 7.94 13.73
CA MET A 1 7.01 6.87 13.11
C MET A 1 7.83 6.05 14.10
N GLN A 2 8.75 6.61 14.90
CA GLN A 2 9.56 5.78 15.84
C GLN A 2 8.70 5.10 16.93
N THR A 3 7.67 5.79 17.41
CA THR A 3 6.72 5.28 18.41
C THR A 3 5.83 4.16 17.86
N ASP A 4 5.36 4.29 16.62
CA ASP A 4 4.44 3.32 16.00
C ASP A 4 5.16 1.99 15.73
N LYS A 5 6.41 2.07 15.26
CA LYS A 5 7.26 0.89 15.07
C LYS A 5 7.46 0.10 16.37
N ALA A 6 7.77 0.80 17.45
CA ALA A 6 7.98 0.18 18.76
C ALA A 6 6.71 -0.50 19.29
N ILE A 7 5.52 0.09 19.05
CA ILE A 7 4.24 -0.50 19.44
C ILE A 7 3.99 -1.79 18.65
N VAL A 8 4.20 -1.76 17.33
CA VAL A 8 3.98 -2.93 16.46
C VAL A 8 4.95 -4.07 16.80
N GLU A 9 6.21 -3.76 17.13
CA GLU A 9 7.20 -4.76 17.55
C GLU A 9 6.88 -5.40 18.91
N GLN A 10 6.11 -4.71 19.76
CA GLN A 10 5.69 -5.20 21.07
C GLN A 10 4.39 -6.03 21.04
N LEU A 11 3.75 -6.17 19.87
CA LEU A 11 2.52 -6.96 19.76
C LEU A 11 2.81 -8.45 20.00
N PRO A 12 2.16 -9.07 21.01
CA PRO A 12 2.42 -10.46 21.36
C PRO A 12 2.02 -11.39 20.21
N GLY A 13 2.95 -12.23 19.77
CA GLY A 13 2.73 -13.19 18.69
C GLY A 13 2.83 -12.62 17.28
N ALA A 14 3.04 -11.30 17.13
CA ALA A 14 3.26 -10.69 15.81
C ALA A 14 4.75 -10.67 15.46
N LYS A 15 5.07 -11.01 14.20
CA LYS A 15 6.41 -10.83 13.63
C LYS A 15 6.36 -9.73 12.59
N ALA A 16 6.79 -8.53 12.97
CA ALA A 16 6.79 -7.39 12.07
C ALA A 16 8.09 -7.32 11.28
N ARG A 17 7.98 -7.08 9.97
CA ARG A 17 9.12 -6.73 9.11
C ARG A 17 8.88 -5.35 8.52
N PHE A 18 9.78 -4.42 8.82
CA PHE A 18 9.71 -3.05 8.31
C PHE A 18 10.62 -2.90 7.11
N LEU A 19 10.07 -2.36 6.02
CA LEU A 19 10.82 -1.94 4.86
C LEU A 19 10.88 -0.41 4.90
N VAL A 20 12.03 0.13 5.31
CA VAL A 20 12.26 1.59 5.34
C VAL A 20 12.96 1.97 4.05
N GLU A 21 12.27 2.76 3.23
CA GLU A 21 12.75 3.21 1.91
C GLU A 21 13.30 2.05 1.03
N PRO A 22 12.57 0.93 0.87
CA PRO A 22 13.06 -0.18 0.07
C PRO A 22 13.18 0.20 -1.41
N ASN A 23 14.10 -0.45 -2.11
CA ASN A 23 14.04 -0.49 -3.57
C ASN A 23 12.94 -1.46 -4.04
N ARG A 24 12.65 -1.41 -5.34
CA ARG A 24 11.57 -2.17 -5.97
C ARG A 24 11.80 -3.68 -5.81
N GLU A 25 13.04 -4.12 -5.96
CA GLU A 25 13.44 -5.52 -5.88
C GLU A 25 13.16 -6.11 -4.50
N ILE A 26 13.45 -5.35 -3.42
CA ILE A 26 13.19 -5.77 -2.04
C ILE A 26 11.69 -5.93 -1.82
N VAL A 27 10.86 -4.98 -2.27
CA VAL A 27 9.40 -5.07 -2.13
C VAL A 27 8.87 -6.32 -2.83
N HIS A 28 9.28 -6.54 -4.08
CA HIS A 28 8.89 -7.73 -4.84
C HIS A 28 9.35 -9.02 -4.17
N ALA A 29 10.63 -9.12 -3.77
CA ALA A 29 11.16 -10.32 -3.12
C ALA A 29 10.41 -10.62 -1.82
N GLN A 30 10.08 -9.60 -1.01
CA GLN A 30 9.31 -9.82 0.22
C GLN A 30 7.91 -10.37 -0.05
N LEU A 31 7.17 -9.76 -0.96
CA LEU A 31 5.81 -10.20 -1.29
C LEU A 31 5.80 -11.56 -2.00
N TRP A 32 6.82 -11.84 -2.82
CA TRP A 32 6.88 -13.05 -3.62
C TRP A 32 7.39 -14.27 -2.84
N GLU A 33 8.46 -14.12 -2.06
CA GLU A 33 9.16 -15.26 -1.45
C GLU A 33 8.57 -15.65 -0.11
N GLN A 34 8.23 -14.65 0.72
CA GLN A 34 7.79 -14.85 2.10
C GLN A 34 6.27 -15.11 2.20
N THR A 35 5.81 -15.36 3.42
CA THR A 35 4.39 -15.51 3.77
C THR A 35 4.01 -14.36 4.68
N TRP A 36 2.81 -13.81 4.48
CA TRP A 36 2.32 -12.65 5.22
C TRP A 36 0.86 -12.88 5.55
N ASP A 37 0.44 -12.59 6.78
CA ASP A 37 -0.98 -12.52 7.14
C ASP A 37 -1.54 -11.11 6.85
N ILE A 38 -0.70 -10.09 7.06
CA ILE A 38 -1.04 -8.68 6.94
C ILE A 38 0.04 -7.95 6.12
N PHE A 39 -0.39 -7.20 5.12
CA PHE A 39 0.41 -6.21 4.40
C PHE A 39 -0.04 -4.81 4.83
N PHE A 40 0.92 -3.94 5.15
CA PHE A 40 0.64 -2.57 5.56
C PHE A 40 1.55 -1.61 4.79
N PHE A 41 0.94 -0.69 4.05
CA PHE A 41 1.60 0.41 3.39
C PHE A 41 1.19 1.72 4.05
N ALA A 42 2.18 2.52 4.46
CA ALA A 42 1.97 3.89 4.90
C ALA A 42 2.99 4.80 4.22
N GLY A 43 2.49 5.72 3.39
CA GLY A 43 3.35 6.56 2.58
C GLY A 43 2.56 7.41 1.60
N HIS A 44 3.30 8.18 0.79
CA HIS A 44 2.69 8.98 -0.26
C HIS A 44 2.22 8.08 -1.40
N SER A 45 1.00 8.34 -1.86
CA SER A 45 0.52 7.87 -3.15
C SER A 45 0.20 9.07 -4.03
N GLY A 46 0.25 8.89 -5.33
CA GLY A 46 -0.16 9.90 -6.28
C GLY A 46 -0.53 9.29 -7.62
N GLY A 47 -1.25 10.07 -8.40
CA GLY A 47 -1.58 9.74 -9.78
C GLY A 47 -2.38 10.85 -10.44
N VAL A 48 -2.43 10.84 -11.76
CA VAL A 48 -3.22 11.83 -12.50
C VAL A 48 -4.65 11.31 -12.60
N PRO A 49 -5.69 12.12 -12.33
CA PRO A 49 -7.05 11.75 -12.66
C PRO A 49 -7.15 11.60 -14.19
N SER A 50 -7.26 10.37 -14.68
CA SER A 50 -7.48 10.10 -16.11
C SER A 50 -8.91 9.64 -16.35
N ASP A 51 -9.60 10.11 -17.38
CA ASP A 51 -10.94 9.59 -17.70
C ASP A 51 -10.90 8.16 -18.27
N SER A 52 -9.72 7.53 -18.32
CA SER A 52 -9.49 6.18 -18.80
C SER A 52 -9.22 5.20 -17.65
N SER A 53 -9.89 4.05 -17.70
CA SER A 53 -9.96 3.08 -16.61
C SER A 53 -8.65 2.34 -16.30
N PHE A 54 -7.56 2.58 -17.04
CA PHE A 54 -6.28 1.88 -16.89
C PHE A 54 -5.15 2.72 -17.54
N SER A 55 -4.68 3.79 -16.88
CA SER A 55 -3.42 4.46 -17.28
C SER A 55 -2.31 4.14 -16.30
N GLU A 56 -1.07 3.99 -16.81
CA GLU A 56 0.18 3.78 -16.04
C GLU A 56 0.49 4.90 -15.02
N GLU A 57 -0.35 5.93 -14.99
CA GLU A 57 -0.22 7.12 -14.16
C GLU A 57 -1.14 7.10 -12.93
N ARG A 58 -2.00 6.09 -12.78
CA ARG A 58 -2.86 5.93 -11.60
C ARG A 58 -2.24 5.01 -10.54
N GLY A 59 -2.51 5.31 -9.28
CA GLY A 59 -2.21 4.40 -8.17
C GLY A 59 -0.71 4.17 -7.94
N LYS A 60 0.14 5.19 -8.12
CA LYS A 60 1.56 5.06 -7.77
C LYS A 60 1.72 5.17 -6.26
N ILE A 61 2.38 4.19 -5.66
CA ILE A 61 2.88 4.26 -4.29
C ILE A 61 4.36 4.59 -4.31
N TYR A 62 4.78 5.59 -3.54
CA TYR A 62 6.19 5.95 -3.39
C TYR A 62 6.80 5.10 -2.28
N ILE A 63 7.86 4.39 -2.61
CA ILE A 63 8.52 3.41 -1.75
C ILE A 63 9.86 3.88 -1.21
N ASN A 64 10.50 4.90 -1.79
CA ASN A 64 11.76 5.49 -1.33
C ASN A 64 11.95 6.92 -1.89
N GLN A 65 13.13 7.53 -1.69
CA GLN A 65 13.46 8.90 -2.12
C GLN A 65 14.33 8.97 -3.40
N ASP A 66 14.53 7.86 -4.12
CA ASP A 66 15.32 7.85 -5.36
C ASP A 66 14.65 8.69 -6.46
N ASP A 67 15.43 9.32 -7.35
CA ASP A 67 14.85 10.20 -8.37
C ASP A 67 14.21 9.44 -9.54
N ARG A 68 14.47 8.13 -9.69
CA ARG A 68 14.10 7.34 -10.88
C ARG A 68 13.30 6.09 -10.55
N ASN A 69 13.62 5.42 -9.46
CA ASN A 69 13.06 4.11 -9.10
C ASN A 69 12.43 4.11 -7.70
N ASN A 70 11.65 5.15 -7.43
CA ASN A 70 11.03 5.39 -6.12
C ASN A 70 9.57 5.02 -6.01
N SER A 71 8.96 4.48 -7.06
CA SER A 71 7.53 4.17 -7.04
C SER A 71 7.21 2.85 -7.69
N LEU A 72 6.04 2.32 -7.29
CA LEU A 72 5.40 1.15 -7.87
C LEU A 72 3.94 1.51 -8.15
N THR A 73 3.44 1.13 -9.32
CA THR A 73 2.02 1.12 -9.62
C THR A 73 1.34 -0.10 -8.99
N VAL A 74 0.01 -0.05 -8.82
CA VAL A 74 -0.73 -1.24 -8.36
C VAL A 74 -0.58 -2.41 -9.31
N SER A 75 -0.57 -2.17 -10.63
CA SER A 75 -0.37 -3.21 -11.64
C SER A 75 1.00 -3.89 -11.52
N GLU A 76 2.04 -3.15 -11.16
CA GLU A 76 3.37 -3.72 -10.90
C GLU A 76 3.35 -4.59 -9.62
N LEU A 77 2.57 -4.22 -8.61
CA LEU A 77 2.41 -4.99 -7.37
C LEU A 77 1.43 -6.17 -7.51
N GLU A 78 0.56 -6.17 -8.51
CA GLU A 78 -0.55 -7.11 -8.64
C GLU A 78 -0.09 -8.56 -8.52
N ASN A 79 0.89 -8.96 -9.33
CA ASN A 79 1.38 -10.33 -9.34
C ASN A 79 1.99 -10.73 -7.98
N ALA A 80 2.71 -9.80 -7.34
CA ALA A 80 3.34 -10.06 -6.05
C ALA A 80 2.31 -10.16 -4.91
N LEU A 81 1.28 -9.32 -4.92
CA LEU A 81 0.18 -9.36 -3.95
C LEU A 81 -0.72 -10.59 -4.16
N ARG A 82 -0.98 -10.99 -5.42
CA ARG A 82 -1.67 -12.26 -5.72
C ARG A 82 -0.90 -13.46 -5.20
N GLN A 83 0.42 -13.48 -5.40
CA GLN A 83 1.29 -14.52 -4.87
C GLN A 83 1.28 -14.54 -3.33
N ALA A 84 1.35 -13.38 -2.68
CA ALA A 84 1.24 -13.26 -1.23
C ALA A 84 -0.13 -13.76 -0.72
N THR A 85 -1.22 -13.45 -1.44
CA THR A 85 -2.59 -13.92 -1.13
C THR A 85 -2.70 -15.44 -1.19
N GLN A 86 -2.15 -16.06 -2.24
CA GLN A 86 -2.09 -17.53 -2.34
C GLN A 86 -1.26 -18.18 -1.22
N LYS A 87 -0.31 -17.42 -0.66
CA LYS A 87 0.57 -17.85 0.45
C LYS A 87 0.02 -17.52 1.85
N GLY A 88 -1.14 -16.89 1.96
CA GLY A 88 -1.81 -16.66 3.24
C GLY A 88 -2.20 -15.21 3.54
N LEU A 89 -1.89 -14.23 2.67
CA LEU A 89 -2.26 -12.83 2.91
C LEU A 89 -3.78 -12.68 3.03
N GLN A 90 -4.23 -12.24 4.21
CA GLN A 90 -5.66 -12.05 4.52
C GLN A 90 -6.06 -10.59 4.47
N LEU A 91 -5.15 -9.68 4.85
CA LEU A 91 -5.45 -8.27 5.03
C LEU A 91 -4.38 -7.39 4.39
N ALA A 92 -4.80 -6.44 3.56
CA ALA A 92 -3.94 -5.38 3.07
C ALA A 92 -4.47 -4.00 3.51
N ILE A 93 -3.63 -3.20 4.14
CA ILE A 93 -3.96 -1.87 4.64
C ILE A 93 -3.12 -0.85 3.87
N PHE A 94 -3.78 0.11 3.23
CA PHE A 94 -3.17 1.21 2.50
C PHE A 94 -3.55 2.52 3.18
N ASN A 95 -2.60 3.07 3.93
CA ASN A 95 -2.69 4.36 4.59
C ASN A 95 -1.95 5.41 3.75
N SER A 96 -2.64 5.99 2.77
CA SER A 96 -2.10 7.05 1.91
C SER A 96 -3.14 8.15 1.63
N CYS A 97 -2.70 9.32 1.17
CA CYS A 97 -3.60 10.46 0.94
C CYS A 97 -4.44 10.35 -0.34
N ASP A 98 -4.01 9.56 -1.31
CA ASP A 98 -4.72 9.30 -2.58
C ASP A 98 -5.03 7.80 -2.71
N SER A 99 -5.67 7.22 -1.69
CA SER A 99 -6.00 5.79 -1.72
C SER A 99 -7.30 5.48 -2.49
N LEU A 100 -7.97 6.47 -3.09
CA LEU A 100 -9.26 6.27 -3.75
C LEU A 100 -9.10 5.72 -5.18
N GLY A 101 -8.13 6.25 -5.94
CA GLY A 101 -7.68 5.62 -7.20
C GLY A 101 -7.07 4.24 -6.94
N LEU A 102 -6.32 4.12 -5.84
CA LEU A 102 -5.72 2.87 -5.39
C LEU A 102 -6.80 1.82 -5.03
N ALA A 103 -7.88 2.21 -4.36
CA ALA A 103 -8.90 1.27 -3.87
C ALA A 103 -9.58 0.47 -4.99
N TRP A 104 -9.81 1.08 -6.15
CA TRP A 104 -10.39 0.40 -7.31
C TRP A 104 -9.46 -0.66 -7.89
N ASP A 105 -8.18 -0.33 -8.05
CA ASP A 105 -7.17 -1.27 -8.56
C ASP A 105 -6.93 -2.39 -7.54
N LEU A 106 -6.91 -2.05 -6.24
CA LEU A 106 -6.76 -3.01 -5.16
C LEU A 106 -7.96 -3.97 -5.02
N ALA A 107 -9.18 -3.51 -5.33
CA ALA A 107 -10.35 -4.37 -5.34
C ALA A 107 -10.24 -5.50 -6.38
N GLN A 108 -9.48 -5.29 -7.47
CA GLN A 108 -9.26 -6.31 -8.50
C GLN A 108 -8.24 -7.38 -8.08
N LEU A 109 -7.45 -7.14 -7.02
CA LEU A 109 -6.39 -8.05 -6.57
C LEU A 109 -6.91 -9.29 -5.85
N ASN A 110 -8.21 -9.38 -5.54
CA ASN A 110 -8.85 -10.48 -4.81
C ASN A 110 -8.20 -10.79 -3.45
N ILE A 111 -7.63 -9.78 -2.79
CA ILE A 111 -7.19 -9.89 -1.40
C ILE A 111 -8.45 -10.04 -0.52
N PRO A 112 -8.52 -10.99 0.43
CA PRO A 112 -9.75 -11.25 1.19
C PRO A 112 -10.32 -10.01 1.86
N GLN A 113 -9.44 -9.14 2.40
CA GLN A 113 -9.82 -7.84 2.94
C GLN A 113 -8.79 -6.76 2.57
N THR A 114 -9.30 -5.62 2.13
CA THR A 114 -8.51 -4.42 1.86
C THR A 114 -9.08 -3.23 2.60
N ILE A 115 -8.24 -2.50 3.34
CA ILE A 115 -8.57 -1.23 3.98
C ILE A 115 -7.79 -0.14 3.27
N ALA A 116 -8.48 0.82 2.67
CA ALA A 116 -7.88 1.99 2.05
C ALA A 116 -8.41 3.25 2.74
N MET A 117 -7.54 4.20 3.07
CA MET A 117 -7.97 5.45 3.70
C MET A 117 -8.61 6.38 2.67
N ARG A 118 -9.76 6.96 3.02
CA ARG A 118 -10.41 7.96 2.17
C ARG A 118 -9.53 9.21 2.12
N GLU A 119 -9.40 9.80 0.93
CA GLU A 119 -8.76 11.10 0.70
C GLU A 119 -9.23 12.14 1.73
N ALA A 120 -8.36 13.11 2.05
CA ALA A 120 -8.67 14.17 3.01
C ALA A 120 -10.05 14.76 2.69
N VAL A 121 -10.95 14.70 3.67
CA VAL A 121 -12.25 15.36 3.54
C VAL A 121 -11.95 16.83 3.24
N PRO A 122 -12.45 17.41 2.13
CA PRO A 122 -12.32 18.83 1.89
C PRO A 122 -12.80 19.59 3.14
N ASP A 123 -11.99 20.53 3.60
CA ASP A 123 -12.18 21.27 4.87
C ASP A 123 -13.56 21.95 5.02
N GLU A 124 -14.38 21.98 3.97
CA GLU A 124 -15.76 22.48 4.01
C GLU A 124 -16.68 21.69 4.96
N VAL A 125 -16.32 20.47 5.36
CA VAL A 125 -17.05 19.68 6.37
C VAL A 125 -16.33 19.66 7.73
N ALA A 126 -15.08 20.12 7.81
CA ALA A 126 -14.30 20.15 9.06
C ALA A 126 -14.68 21.33 9.99
N GLN A 127 -15.48 22.29 9.52
CA GLN A 127 -15.95 23.44 10.31
C GLN A 127 -17.36 23.27 10.91
N ALA A 128 -17.95 22.07 10.91
CA ALA A 128 -19.30 21.85 11.44
C ALA A 128 -19.35 20.91 12.66
N PHE A 129 -18.37 20.99 13.55
CA PHE A 129 -18.44 20.40 14.90
C PHE A 129 -17.99 21.39 15.97
#